data_AF-V5ICD2-F1
#
_entry.id   AF-V5ICD2-F1
#
_cell.length_a   1.000
_cell.length_b   1.000
_cell.length_c   1.000
_cell.angle_alpha   90.00
_cell.angle_beta   90.00
_cell.angle_gamma   90.00
#
_symmetry.space_group_name_H-M   'P 1'
#
loop_
_entity.id
_entity.type
_entity.pdbx_description
1 polymer ?
#
loop_
_entity_poly.entity_id
_entity_poly.type
_entity_poly.pdbx_seq_one_letter_code
_entity_poly.pdbx_strand_id
1 'polypeptide(L)'
;MRVVLCFLHIGVFWMVIGLGEIIVYENEPWTSCLDPDGVECEVGGNHAEYNRETGKCEVQDGTDCEGGENYFQDIETCNMFCKDAPKPPCSLELDTGRGRAYLERWFFNTSSAKCEKFIYGGGGGNANRFRLEKGCNKTCHGFQLYRRVPQD
;
A
#
# COMPACT_ATOMS: atom_id res chain seq x y z
N MET A 1 -21.97 13.10 -23.62
CA MET A 1 -21.04 12.15 -24.30
C MET A 1 -20.76 11.04 -23.31
N ARG A 2 -21.09 9.80 -23.68
CA ARG A 2 -20.90 8.64 -22.80
C ARG A 2 -19.42 8.26 -22.86
N VAL A 3 -18.69 8.47 -21.78
CA VAL A 3 -17.36 7.90 -21.60
C VAL A 3 -17.55 6.39 -21.55
N VAL A 4 -17.00 5.67 -22.53
CA VAL A 4 -17.00 4.21 -22.51
C VAL A 4 -15.76 3.79 -21.75
N LEU A 5 -15.90 3.62 -20.44
CA LEU A 5 -14.89 2.98 -19.60
C LEU A 5 -14.92 1.48 -19.91
N CYS A 6 -14.08 1.03 -20.85
CA CYS A 6 -13.84 -0.39 -21.06
C CYS A 6 -12.70 -0.84 -20.16
N PHE A 7 -13.03 -1.54 -19.08
CA PHE A 7 -12.05 -2.23 -18.24
C PHE A 7 -11.71 -3.57 -18.90
N LEU A 8 -10.68 -3.59 -19.76
CA LEU A 8 -10.13 -4.84 -20.28
C LEU A 8 -9.12 -5.37 -19.27
N HIS A 9 -9.51 -6.38 -18.50
CA HIS A 9 -8.65 -7.03 -17.51
C HIS A 9 -7.67 -7.97 -18.24
N ILE A 10 -6.45 -7.49 -18.50
CA ILE A 10 -5.31 -8.34 -18.86
C ILE A 10 -4.25 -8.10 -17.77
N GLY A 11 -4.45 -8.70 -16.60
CA GLY A 11 -3.57 -8.49 -15.42
C GLY A 11 -3.74 -7.12 -14.74
N VAL A 12 -2.61 -6.47 -14.42
CA VAL A 12 -2.47 -5.23 -13.60
C VAL A 12 -2.56 -3.90 -14.37
N PHE A 13 -2.92 -3.93 -15.66
CA PHE A 13 -2.98 -2.73 -16.50
C PHE A 13 -4.39 -2.15 -16.61
N TRP A 14 -4.51 -0.83 -16.39
CA TRP A 14 -5.76 -0.09 -16.53
C TRP A 14 -5.73 0.73 -17.82
N MET A 15 -6.64 0.44 -18.76
CA MET A 15 -6.77 1.17 -20.02
C MET A 15 -7.91 2.19 -19.96
N VAL A 16 -7.61 3.44 -20.31
CA VAL A 16 -8.60 4.50 -20.51
C VAL A 16 -8.61 4.87 -21.99
N ILE A 17 -9.76 4.69 -22.66
CA ILE A 17 -9.95 5.03 -24.07
C ILE A 17 -10.80 6.30 -24.16
N GLY A 18 -10.20 7.41 -24.61
CA GLY A 18 -10.90 8.67 -24.79
C GLY A 18 -10.15 9.59 -25.75
N LEU A 19 -10.88 10.22 -26.69
CA LEU A 19 -10.35 11.20 -27.66
C LEU A 19 -9.26 10.69 -28.63
N GLY A 20 -9.26 9.39 -28.94
CA GLY A 20 -8.33 8.81 -29.91
C GLY A 20 -6.95 8.45 -29.33
N GLU A 21 -6.74 8.63 -28.02
CA GLU A 21 -5.55 8.16 -27.31
C GLU A 21 -5.90 6.98 -26.40
N ILE A 22 -5.00 5.99 -26.35
CA ILE A 22 -5.03 4.90 -25.37
C ILE A 22 -4.09 5.31 -24.25
N ILE A 23 -4.60 5.49 -23.04
CA ILE A 23 -3.76 5.73 -21.87
C ILE A 23 -3.73 4.45 -21.04
N VAL A 24 -2.52 3.95 -20.79
CA VAL A 24 -2.28 2.78 -19.95
C VAL A 24 -1.75 3.25 -18.60
N TYR A 25 -2.31 2.73 -17.52
CA TYR A 25 -1.78 2.86 -16.17
C TYR A 25 -1.40 1.50 -15.63
N GLU A 26 -0.40 1.50 -14.76
CA GLU A 26 0.01 0.34 -13.96
C GLU A 26 0.13 0.74 -12.50
N ASN A 27 0.11 -0.23 -11.60
CA ASN A 27 0.33 0.00 -10.17
C ASN A 27 1.74 0.54 -9.92
N GLU A 28 1.88 1.44 -8.96
CA GLU A 28 3.20 1.85 -8.50
C GLU A 28 3.93 0.68 -7.82
N PRO A 29 5.25 0.49 -8.02
CA PRO A 29 5.98 -0.66 -7.48
C PRO A 29 5.88 -0.84 -5.96
N TRP A 30 5.75 0.27 -5.22
CA TRP A 30 5.69 0.23 -3.77
C TRP A 30 4.38 -0.36 -3.23
N THR A 31 3.32 -0.48 -4.06
CA THR A 31 2.00 -0.94 -3.57
C THR A 31 2.05 -2.36 -3.02
N SER A 32 2.88 -3.24 -3.61
CA SER A 32 3.08 -4.61 -3.13
C SER A 32 3.69 -4.67 -1.73
N CYS A 33 4.57 -3.71 -1.39
CA CYS A 33 5.24 -3.64 -0.09
C CYS A 33 4.28 -3.41 1.08
N LEU A 34 3.10 -2.86 0.81
CA LEU A 34 2.08 -2.52 1.81
C LEU A 34 0.77 -3.26 1.54
N ASP A 35 0.83 -4.41 0.86
CA ASP A 35 -0.32 -5.30 0.64
C ASP A 35 -0.79 -5.94 1.95
N PRO A 36 -1.94 -5.55 2.51
CA PRO A 36 -2.40 -6.02 3.83
C PRO A 36 -2.68 -7.52 3.90
N ASP A 37 -2.79 -8.21 2.78
CA ASP A 37 -3.03 -9.64 2.78
C ASP A 37 -1.78 -10.39 3.28
N GLY A 38 -2.00 -11.39 4.12
CA GLY A 38 -0.92 -12.19 4.70
C GLY A 38 -0.22 -13.03 3.65
N VAL A 39 1.08 -13.29 3.85
CA VAL A 39 1.88 -14.17 3.01
C VAL A 39 2.10 -15.49 3.74
N GLU A 40 1.82 -16.61 3.08
CA GLU A 40 2.12 -17.96 3.58
C GLU A 40 3.11 -18.63 2.62
N CYS A 41 4.22 -19.18 3.14
CA CYS A 41 5.25 -19.85 2.35
C CYS A 41 5.50 -21.26 2.89
N GLU A 42 5.66 -22.25 2.00
CA GLU A 42 5.69 -23.67 2.41
C GLU A 42 7.09 -24.33 2.38
N VAL A 43 8.02 -23.80 1.58
CA VAL A 43 9.27 -24.50 1.24
C VAL A 43 10.49 -23.83 1.89
N GLY A 44 11.50 -24.60 2.30
CA GLY A 44 12.76 -24.07 2.82
C GLY A 44 13.52 -23.19 1.82
N GLY A 45 14.28 -22.21 2.33
CA GLY A 45 14.86 -21.11 1.55
C GLY A 45 14.45 -19.78 2.16
N ASN A 46 14.69 -18.69 1.44
CA ASN A 46 14.50 -17.34 1.95
C ASN A 46 13.85 -16.43 0.89
N HIS A 47 13.09 -15.45 1.36
CA HIS A 47 12.57 -14.33 0.58
C HIS A 47 12.79 -13.03 1.36
N ALA A 48 12.48 -11.88 0.76
CA ALA A 48 12.47 -10.59 1.43
C ALA A 48 11.05 -10.05 1.56
N GLU A 49 10.76 -9.40 2.68
CA GLU A 49 9.49 -8.76 2.98
C GLU A 49 9.74 -7.31 3.42
N TYR A 50 8.84 -6.39 3.06
CA TYR A 50 8.88 -5.02 3.59
C TYR A 50 8.22 -4.95 4.96
N ASN A 51 9.02 -4.68 6.00
CA ASN A 51 8.52 -4.49 7.34
C ASN A 51 7.92 -3.08 7.50
N ARG A 52 6.60 -3.02 7.71
CA ARG A 52 5.83 -1.78 7.85
C ARG A 52 6.18 -0.98 9.10
N GLU A 53 6.66 -1.65 10.15
CA GLU A 53 7.01 -1.02 11.42
C GLU A 53 8.38 -0.35 11.36
N THR A 54 9.33 -0.93 10.63
CA THR A 54 10.69 -0.39 10.49
C THR A 54 10.86 0.46 9.23
N GLY A 55 9.98 0.27 8.25
CA GLY A 55 10.06 0.91 6.93
C GLY A 55 11.24 0.41 6.10
N LYS A 56 11.61 -0.87 6.26
CA LYS A 56 12.77 -1.51 5.62
C LYS A 56 12.43 -2.92 5.15
N CYS A 57 13.14 -3.37 4.13
CA CYS A 57 13.13 -4.75 3.71
C CYS A 57 13.94 -5.63 4.67
N GLU A 58 13.41 -6.81 4.99
CA GLU A 58 13.99 -7.79 5.90
C GLU A 58 13.86 -9.18 5.27
N VAL A 59 14.83 -10.06 5.53
CA VAL A 59 14.80 -11.44 4.99
C VAL A 59 13.96 -12.32 5.90
N GLN A 60 13.05 -13.10 5.31
CA GLN A 60 12.20 -14.08 5.97
C GLN A 60 12.50 -15.48 5.44
N ASP A 61 12.18 -16.49 6.24
CA ASP A 61 12.29 -17.90 5.84
C ASP A 61 11.05 -18.31 5.04
N GLY A 62 11.26 -19.07 3.97
CA GLY A 62 10.20 -19.55 3.10
C GLY A 62 10.43 -19.22 1.63
N THR A 63 9.97 -20.11 0.76
CA THR A 63 9.82 -19.92 -0.69
C THR A 63 8.49 -20.52 -1.12
N ASP A 64 8.06 -20.26 -2.36
CA ASP A 64 6.74 -20.66 -2.88
C ASP A 64 5.61 -20.05 -2.02
N CYS A 65 5.55 -18.71 -2.07
CA CYS A 65 4.70 -17.91 -1.21
C CYS A 65 3.38 -17.57 -1.92
N GLU A 66 2.27 -17.75 -1.23
CA GLU A 66 0.92 -17.39 -1.68
C GLU A 66 0.30 -16.32 -0.75
N GLY A 67 -0.80 -15.72 -1.19
CA GLY A 67 -1.52 -14.69 -0.44
C GLY A 67 -1.18 -13.29 -0.93
N GLY A 68 -0.75 -12.42 -0.02
CA GLY A 68 -0.40 -11.03 -0.35
C GLY A 68 0.87 -10.90 -1.19
N GLU A 69 1.09 -9.71 -1.74
CA GLU A 69 2.21 -9.42 -2.66
C GLU A 69 3.44 -8.84 -1.94
N ASN A 70 3.46 -8.79 -0.60
CA ASN A 70 4.61 -8.30 0.18
C ASN A 70 5.69 -9.38 0.35
N TYR A 71 6.08 -10.04 -0.74
CA TYR A 71 7.20 -10.97 -0.75
C TYR A 71 8.01 -10.78 -2.04
N PHE A 72 9.33 -10.83 -1.89
CA PHE A 72 10.27 -10.56 -2.98
C PHE A 72 11.34 -11.65 -3.00
N GLN A 73 11.81 -12.01 -4.18
CA GLN A 73 12.80 -13.07 -4.36
C GLN A 73 14.09 -12.83 -3.55
N ASP A 74 14.54 -11.57 -3.46
CA ASP A 74 15.73 -11.16 -2.75
C ASP A 74 15.61 -9.75 -2.18
N ILE A 75 16.57 -9.42 -1.30
CA ILE A 75 16.58 -8.15 -0.57
C ILE A 75 16.81 -6.96 -1.50
N GLU A 76 17.57 -7.13 -2.59
CA GLU A 76 17.81 -6.11 -3.61
C GLU A 76 16.51 -5.73 -4.34
N THR A 77 15.74 -6.75 -4.74
CA THR A 77 14.45 -6.58 -5.40
C THR A 77 13.47 -5.87 -4.48
N CYS A 78 13.36 -6.29 -3.22
CA CYS A 78 12.52 -5.59 -2.25
C CYS A 78 12.94 -4.12 -2.10
N ASN A 79 14.24 -3.84 -1.94
CA ASN A 79 14.73 -2.47 -1.78
C ASN A 79 14.47 -1.60 -3.02
N MET A 80 14.46 -2.19 -4.22
CA MET A 80 14.15 -1.49 -5.45
C MET A 80 12.66 -1.12 -5.53
N PHE A 81 11.76 -2.07 -5.24
CA PHE A 81 10.32 -1.86 -5.31
C PHE A 81 9.81 -0.97 -4.16
N CYS A 82 10.32 -1.16 -2.95
CA CYS A 82 9.86 -0.49 -1.74
C CYS A 82 10.62 0.79 -1.40
N LYS A 83 11.52 1.24 -2.29
CA LYS A 83 12.34 2.45 -2.08
C LYS A 83 11.50 3.67 -1.70
N ASP A 84 10.40 3.86 -2.43
CA ASP A 84 9.50 5.01 -2.31
C ASP A 84 8.22 4.64 -1.53
N ALA A 85 8.20 3.48 -0.87
CA ALA A 85 7.08 3.09 -0.01
C ALA A 85 6.91 4.08 1.16
N PRO A 86 5.67 4.34 1.59
CA PRO A 86 5.40 5.02 2.84
C PRO A 86 6.23 4.42 3.98
N LYS A 87 6.75 5.27 4.86
CA LYS A 87 7.45 4.87 6.09
C LYS A 87 6.58 5.15 7.31
N PRO A 88 6.89 4.59 8.49
CA PRO A 88 6.15 4.89 9.71
C PRO A 88 6.08 6.41 9.96
N PRO A 89 4.91 6.94 10.36
CA PRO A 89 3.70 6.21 10.72
C PRO A 89 2.82 5.81 9.52
N CYS A 90 3.05 6.30 8.32
CA CYS A 90 2.16 6.16 7.17
C CYS A 90 2.10 4.73 6.58
N SER A 91 3.09 3.88 6.87
CA SER A 91 3.06 2.45 6.52
C SER A 91 2.31 1.58 7.52
N LEU A 92 2.08 2.08 8.74
CA LEU A 92 1.47 1.27 9.79
C LEU A 92 -0.01 1.06 9.47
N GLU A 93 -0.53 -0.12 9.77
CA GLU A 93 -1.95 -0.41 9.55
C GLU A 93 -2.87 0.40 10.46
N LEU A 94 -4.16 0.38 10.14
CA LEU A 94 -5.19 0.93 11.01
C LEU A 94 -5.22 0.15 12.33
N ASP A 95 -5.00 0.85 13.45
CA ASP A 95 -5.17 0.26 14.79
C ASP A 95 -6.21 1.04 15.61
N THR A 96 -7.36 0.41 15.81
CA THR A 96 -8.49 0.96 16.58
C THR A 96 -8.23 1.04 18.08
N GLY A 97 -7.18 0.37 18.57
CA GLY A 97 -6.84 0.27 19.98
C GLY A 97 -7.81 -0.61 20.77
N ARG A 98 -7.64 -0.65 22.08
CA ARG A 98 -8.32 -1.59 23.00
C ARG A 98 -9.34 -0.95 23.95
N GLY A 99 -9.64 0.33 23.77
CA GLY A 99 -10.59 1.06 24.62
C GLY A 99 -12.02 1.07 24.05
N ARG A 100 -12.93 1.78 24.72
CA ARG A 100 -14.36 1.90 24.33
C ARG A 100 -14.81 3.35 24.10
N ALA A 101 -13.87 4.29 24.02
CA ALA A 101 -14.19 5.68 23.69
C ALA A 101 -14.60 5.80 22.22
N TYR A 102 -15.43 6.79 21.91
CA TYR A 102 -15.81 7.14 20.55
C TYR A 102 -15.02 8.39 20.13
N LEU A 103 -13.79 8.21 19.67
CA LEU A 103 -12.92 9.32 19.27
C LEU A 103 -12.67 9.25 17.76
N GLU A 104 -13.31 10.14 17.00
CA GLU A 104 -13.02 10.30 15.57
C GLU A 104 -11.56 10.75 15.40
N ARG A 105 -10.81 10.00 14.58
CA ARG A 105 -9.42 10.23 14.23
C ARG A 105 -9.20 10.00 12.75
N TRP A 106 -8.04 10.38 12.28
CA TRP A 106 -7.61 10.18 10.90
C TRP A 106 -6.44 9.20 10.87
N PHE A 107 -6.38 8.33 9.87
CA PHE A 107 -5.24 7.47 9.58
C PHE A 107 -4.95 7.54 8.09
N PHE A 108 -3.73 7.24 7.69
CA PHE A 108 -3.39 7.07 6.28
C PHE A 108 -3.73 5.64 5.86
N ASN A 109 -4.64 5.50 4.90
CA ASN A 109 -5.01 4.24 4.28
C ASN A 109 -4.11 4.01 3.06
N THR A 110 -3.24 3.00 3.13
CA THR A 110 -2.27 2.66 2.10
C THR A 110 -2.94 2.13 0.83
N SER A 111 -4.06 1.41 0.95
CA SER A 111 -4.83 0.87 -0.18
C SER A 111 -5.54 1.95 -1.01
N SER A 112 -5.86 3.10 -0.41
CA SER A 112 -6.46 4.24 -1.12
C SER A 112 -5.50 5.41 -1.33
N ALA A 113 -4.28 5.31 -0.76
CA ALA A 113 -3.29 6.37 -0.66
C ALA A 113 -3.87 7.71 -0.12
N LYS A 114 -4.80 7.63 0.83
CA LYS A 114 -5.53 8.79 1.37
C LYS A 114 -5.65 8.76 2.88
N CYS A 115 -5.80 9.94 3.46
CA CYS A 115 -6.18 10.07 4.86
C CYS A 115 -7.68 9.88 5.02
N GLU A 116 -8.06 8.90 5.84
CA GLU A 116 -9.44 8.50 6.06
C GLU A 116 -9.78 8.56 7.55
N LYS A 117 -11.08 8.67 7.86
CA LYS A 117 -11.56 8.71 9.24
C LYS A 117 -11.71 7.31 9.81
N PHE A 118 -11.44 7.17 11.10
CA PHE A 118 -11.77 5.98 11.88
C PHE A 118 -12.14 6.33 13.32
N ILE A 119 -12.72 5.37 14.04
CA ILE A 119 -13.03 5.51 15.47
C ILE A 119 -11.93 4.85 16.30
N TYR A 120 -11.24 5.66 17.09
CA TYR A 120 -10.23 5.19 18.04
C TYR A 120 -10.84 4.95 19.42
N GLY A 121 -10.61 3.75 19.97
CA GLY A 121 -11.14 3.32 21.26
C GLY A 121 -10.56 4.07 22.47
N GLY A 122 -9.54 4.90 22.30
CA GLY A 122 -9.01 5.76 23.38
C GLY A 122 -7.85 5.16 24.19
N GLY A 123 -7.42 3.93 23.91
CA GLY A 123 -6.24 3.33 24.54
C GLY A 123 -5.45 2.41 23.61
N GLY A 124 -4.11 2.47 23.69
CA GLY A 124 -3.21 1.70 22.83
C GLY A 124 -3.15 2.26 21.41
N GLY A 125 -3.23 1.37 20.43
CA GLY A 125 -3.10 1.75 19.03
C GLY A 125 -1.64 2.02 18.62
N ASN A 126 -1.45 2.37 17.35
CA ASN A 126 -0.16 2.76 16.81
C ASN A 126 -0.08 4.27 16.47
N ALA A 127 0.98 4.69 15.80
CA ALA A 127 1.26 6.08 15.46
C ALA A 127 0.52 6.59 14.21
N ASN A 128 -0.09 5.72 13.40
CA ASN A 128 -0.93 6.10 12.25
C ASN A 128 -2.31 6.58 12.73
N ARG A 129 -2.30 7.65 13.53
CA ARG A 129 -3.49 8.19 14.18
C ARG A 129 -3.32 9.67 14.44
N PHE A 130 -3.97 10.46 13.60
CA PHE A 130 -3.95 11.91 13.62
C PHE A 130 -5.27 12.46 14.16
N ARG A 131 -5.20 13.62 14.83
CA ARG A 131 -6.40 14.32 15.32
C ARG A 131 -7.17 15.04 14.22
N LEU A 132 -6.46 15.49 13.18
CA LEU A 132 -6.98 16.32 12.10
C LEU A 132 -6.53 15.76 10.76
N GLU A 133 -7.39 15.86 9.75
CA GLU A 133 -7.10 15.48 8.36
C GLU A 133 -5.84 16.17 7.85
N LYS A 134 -5.74 17.50 8.06
CA LYS A 134 -4.58 18.29 7.65
C LYS A 134 -3.28 17.78 8.29
N GLY A 135 -3.34 17.24 9.49
CA GLY A 135 -2.18 16.62 10.15
C GLY A 135 -1.74 15.35 9.42
N CYS A 136 -2.71 14.48 9.11
CA CYS A 136 -2.45 13.26 8.33
C CYS A 136 -1.92 13.59 6.93
N ASN A 137 -2.60 14.46 6.17
CA ASN A 137 -2.17 14.83 4.81
C ASN A 137 -0.77 15.49 4.82
N LYS A 138 -0.46 16.34 5.80
CA LYS A 138 0.87 16.91 5.91
C LYS A 138 1.95 15.85 6.12
N THR A 139 1.65 14.80 6.90
CA THR A 139 2.60 13.73 7.22
C THR A 139 2.69 12.65 6.11
N CYS A 140 1.58 12.30 5.47
CA CYS A 140 1.45 11.13 4.60
C CYS A 140 1.00 11.46 3.16
N HIS A 141 1.36 12.61 2.61
CA HIS A 141 1.05 12.96 1.21
C HIS A 141 2.12 12.44 0.24
N GLY A 142 1.82 12.55 -1.06
CA GLY A 142 2.80 12.33 -2.14
C GLY A 142 2.77 10.92 -2.73
N PHE A 143 1.93 10.03 -2.21
CA PHE A 143 1.77 8.68 -2.73
C PHE A 143 0.66 8.63 -3.79
N GLN A 144 0.89 7.88 -4.84
CA GLN A 144 -0.08 7.55 -5.89
C GLN A 144 -0.11 6.03 -6.04
N LEU A 145 -1.29 5.46 -6.30
CA LEU A 145 -1.41 4.01 -6.48
C LEU A 145 -1.06 3.56 -7.90
N TYR A 146 -1.18 4.47 -8.88
CA TYR A 146 -1.03 4.16 -10.29
C TYR A 146 -0.14 5.20 -10.96
N ARG A 147 0.68 4.74 -11.91
CA ARG A 147 1.47 5.59 -12.82
C ARG A 147 1.04 5.39 -14.26
N ARG A 148 1.16 6.45 -15.05
CA ARG A 148 0.94 6.38 -16.51
C ARG A 148 2.14 5.70 -17.14
N VAL A 149 1.89 4.67 -17.95
CA VAL A 149 2.92 4.00 -18.75
C VAL A 149 3.18 4.82 -20.01
N PRO A 150 4.42 5.28 -20.26
CA PRO A 150 4.78 5.89 -21.54
C PRO A 150 4.61 4.87 -22.68
N GLN A 151 3.96 5.28 -23.77
CA GLN A 151 3.94 4.51 -25.01
C GLN A 151 5.02 5.10 -25.92
N ASP A 152 6.10 4.34 -26.14
CA ASP A 152 7.11 4.62 -27.16
C ASP A 152 6.58 4.30 -28.56
#